data_AF-A0AAE0HXG8-F1
#
_entry.id   AF-A0AAE0HXG8-F1
#
_cell.length_a   1.000
_cell.length_b   1.000
_cell.length_c   1.000
_cell.angle_alpha   90.00
_cell.angle_beta   90.00
_cell.angle_gamma   90.00
#
_symmetry.space_group_name_H-M   'P 1'
#
loop_
_entity.id
_entity.type
_entity.pdbx_description
1 polymer ?
#
loop_
_entity_poly.entity_id
_entity_poly.type
_entity_poly.pdbx_seq_one_letter_code
_entity_poly.pdbx_strand_id
1 'polypeptide(L)'
;MLTNGHDNSPSKYITLVSSDGFEFVVLREAAMISPTIKGMLRGQFAEAITGRCQFPEVSGVILEKVVEYFHFWYKNRDKEDVPDMDIPVELCLELLVAADYFGLDSKLLPTTFYKTTQESVVLTFSLAFFALQNKHEIPYSMG
;
A
#
# COMPACT_ATOMS: atom_id res chain seq x y z
N MET A 1 -29.04 8.09 36.51
CA MET A 1 -28.48 6.83 35.98
C MET A 1 -27.68 7.20 34.74
N LEU A 2 -26.36 7.02 34.75
CA LEU A 2 -25.51 7.30 33.59
C LEU A 2 -25.60 6.09 32.65
N THR A 3 -26.18 6.27 31.46
CA THR A 3 -26.11 5.27 30.41
C THR A 3 -24.74 5.38 29.74
N ASN A 4 -23.80 4.52 30.13
CA ASN A 4 -22.55 4.34 29.39
C ASN A 4 -22.90 3.71 28.03
N GLY A 5 -23.18 4.55 27.03
CA GLY A 5 -23.22 4.13 25.64
C GLY A 5 -21.79 3.87 25.19
N HIS A 6 -21.33 2.63 25.32
CA HIS A 6 -20.14 2.19 24.61
C HIS A 6 -20.54 2.04 23.14
N ASP A 7 -20.44 3.13 22.39
CA ASP A 7 -20.50 3.08 20.94
C ASP A 7 -19.33 2.21 20.48
N ASN A 8 -19.62 0.93 20.19
CA ASN A 8 -18.65 -0.03 19.69
C ASN A 8 -18.35 0.20 18.19
N SER A 9 -18.60 1.41 17.67
CA SER A 9 -18.26 1.77 16.32
C SER A 9 -16.75 1.95 16.17
N PRO A 10 -16.14 1.35 15.13
CA PRO A 10 -14.72 1.53 14.89
C PRO A 10 -14.41 3.00 14.59
N SER A 11 -13.31 3.51 15.16
CA SER A 11 -12.85 4.88 14.91
C SER A 11 -12.73 5.19 13.42
N LYS A 12 -13.17 6.40 13.03
CA LYS A 12 -13.09 6.93 11.66
C LYS A 12 -11.65 7.03 11.15
N TYR A 13 -10.70 7.25 12.04
CA TYR A 13 -9.28 7.35 11.72
C TYR A 13 -8.48 6.25 12.42
N ILE A 14 -7.40 5.83 11.77
CA ILE A 14 -6.43 4.90 12.32
C ILE A 14 -5.04 5.54 12.27
N THR A 15 -4.14 5.06 13.13
CA THR A 15 -2.74 5.52 13.14
C THR A 15 -1.84 4.40 12.67
N LEU A 16 -1.07 4.64 11.61
CA LEU A 16 -0.04 3.74 11.12
C LEU A 16 1.32 4.22 11.64
N VAL A 17 2.11 3.32 12.20
CA VAL A 17 3.39 3.65 12.84
C VAL A 17 4.52 2.92 12.12
N SER A 18 5.51 3.65 11.65
CA SER A 18 6.69 3.09 10.99
C SER A 18 7.74 2.58 11.98
N SER A 19 8.77 1.92 11.46
CA SER A 19 9.88 1.34 12.22
C SER A 19 10.74 2.38 12.95
N ASP A 20 10.83 3.59 12.40
CA ASP A 20 11.53 4.76 12.93
C ASP A 20 10.62 5.67 13.79
N GLY A 21 9.39 5.22 14.08
CA GLY A 21 8.49 5.85 15.04
C GLY A 21 7.66 7.01 14.49
N PHE A 22 7.65 7.25 13.17
CA PHE A 22 6.72 8.22 12.58
C PHE A 22 5.29 7.69 12.62
N GLU A 23 4.35 8.60 12.84
CA GLU A 23 2.93 8.29 12.97
C GLU A 23 2.11 8.99 11.89
N PHE A 24 1.32 8.20 11.16
CA PHE A 24 0.47 8.67 10.08
C PHE A 24 -0.99 8.41 10.43
N VAL A 25 -1.75 9.49 10.63
CA VAL A 25 -3.20 9.41 10.88
C VAL A 25 -3.93 9.39 9.55
N VAL A 26 -4.61 8.28 9.26
CA VAL A 26 -5.29 8.06 7.97
C VAL A 26 -6.76 7.74 8.15
N LEU A 27 -7.56 8.09 7.14
CA LEU A 27 -8.97 7.69 7.09
C LEU A 27 -9.05 6.16 7.03
N ARG A 28 -9.78 5.55 7.96
CA ARG A 28 -9.90 4.08 8.05
C ARG A 28 -10.29 3.48 6.71
N GLU A 29 -11.32 4.02 6.06
CA GLU A 29 -11.82 3.53 4.77
C GLU A 29 -10.77 3.57 3.65
N ALA A 30 -9.91 4.59 3.64
CA ALA A 30 -8.84 4.69 2.64
C ALA A 30 -7.80 3.57 2.82
N ALA A 31 -7.47 3.24 4.07
CA ALA A 31 -6.52 2.18 4.39
C ALA A 31 -7.10 0.75 4.22
N MET A 32 -8.42 0.60 4.16
CA MET A 32 -9.09 -0.71 4.02
C MET A 32 -8.87 -1.39 2.66
N ILE A 33 -8.19 -0.73 1.72
CA ILE A 33 -7.74 -1.38 0.49
C ILE A 33 -6.61 -2.37 0.73
N SER A 34 -5.85 -2.21 1.82
CA SER A 34 -4.81 -3.16 2.23
C SER A 34 -5.46 -4.34 2.97
N PRO A 35 -5.35 -5.57 2.45
CA PRO A 35 -5.78 -6.77 3.17
C PRO A 35 -5.05 -6.93 4.51
N THR A 36 -3.78 -6.55 4.58
CA THR A 36 -2.96 -6.61 5.79
C THR A 36 -3.52 -5.71 6.89
N ILE A 37 -3.74 -4.41 6.60
CA ILE A 37 -4.33 -3.47 7.58
C ILE A 37 -5.75 -3.91 7.96
N LYS A 38 -6.53 -4.39 6.99
CA LYS A 38 -7.87 -4.93 7.25
C LYS A 38 -7.82 -6.15 8.18
N GLY A 39 -6.80 -6.99 8.05
CA GLY A 39 -6.52 -8.12 8.95
C GLY A 39 -6.18 -7.66 10.36
N MET A 40 -5.28 -6.69 10.51
CA MET A 40 -4.86 -6.14 11.80
C MET A 40 -6.01 -5.49 12.57
N LEU A 41 -6.95 -4.86 11.87
CA LEU A 41 -8.08 -4.16 12.47
C LEU A 41 -9.33 -5.05 12.68
N ARG A 42 -9.21 -6.36 12.48
CA ARG A 42 -10.29 -7.33 12.76
C ARG A 42 -10.14 -7.92 14.16
N GLY A 43 -11.26 -8.26 14.79
CA GLY A 43 -11.30 -9.02 16.04
C GLY A 43 -11.21 -8.15 17.30
N GLN A 44 -10.72 -8.74 18.39
CA GLN A 44 -10.57 -8.10 19.71
C GLN A 44 -9.10 -7.82 20.06
N PHE A 45 -8.22 -7.78 19.07
CA PHE A 45 -6.81 -7.46 19.27
C PHE A 45 -6.62 -5.97 19.59
N ALA A 46 -5.49 -5.63 20.21
CA ALA A 46 -5.21 -4.28 20.68
C ALA A 46 -5.29 -3.25 19.54
N GLU A 47 -4.89 -3.62 18.32
CA GLU A 47 -4.94 -2.79 17.12
C GLU A 47 -6.37 -2.51 16.69
N ALA A 48 -7.27 -3.51 16.77
CA ALA A 48 -8.68 -3.35 16.43
C ALA A 48 -9.39 -2.38 17.40
N ILE A 49 -9.01 -2.44 18.69
CA ILE A 49 -9.57 -1.59 19.75
C ILE A 49 -8.99 -0.16 19.69
N THR A 50 -7.67 -0.04 19.54
CA THR A 50 -6.97 1.26 19.56
C THR A 50 -7.00 1.97 18.21
N GLY A 51 -7.22 1.24 17.12
CA GLY A 51 -7.07 1.77 15.76
C GLY A 51 -5.63 2.11 15.41
N ARG A 52 -4.65 1.49 16.07
CA ARG A 52 -3.22 1.76 15.86
C ARG A 52 -2.51 0.51 15.35
N CYS A 53 -1.82 0.63 14.21
CA CYS A 53 -1.09 -0.46 13.57
C CYS A 53 0.40 -0.10 13.49
N GLN A 54 1.28 -0.99 13.95
CA GLN A 54 2.73 -0.79 13.92
C GLN A 54 3.36 -1.67 12.84
N PHE A 55 4.33 -1.11 12.11
CA PHE A 55 5.04 -1.75 11.01
C PHE A 55 6.56 -1.67 11.25
N PRO A 56 7.12 -2.62 12.03
CA PRO A 56 8.52 -2.57 12.46
C PRO A 56 9.53 -2.77 11.33
N GLU A 57 9.09 -3.24 10.15
CA GLU A 57 9.94 -3.47 8.98
C GLU A 57 9.81 -2.38 7.91
N VAL A 58 8.93 -1.39 8.10
CA VAL A 58 8.65 -0.34 7.10
C VAL A 58 9.11 1.01 7.64
N SER A 59 10.08 1.63 6.96
CA SER A 59 10.59 2.96 7.31
C SER A 59 9.53 4.05 7.12
N GLY A 60 9.70 5.19 7.80
CA GLY A 60 8.76 6.31 7.74
C GLY A 60 8.58 6.84 6.32
N VAL A 61 9.67 6.96 5.56
CA VAL A 61 9.66 7.44 4.16
C VAL A 61 8.85 6.50 3.25
N ILE A 62 8.95 5.19 3.46
CA ILE A 62 8.19 4.21 2.68
C ILE A 62 6.73 4.18 3.11
N LEU A 63 6.46 4.23 4.42
CA LEU A 63 5.10 4.27 4.94
C LEU A 63 4.37 5.55 4.52
N GLU A 64 5.06 6.69 4.45
CA GLU A 64 4.52 7.95 3.92
C GLU A 64 4.00 7.78 2.49
N LYS A 65 4.79 7.15 1.61
CA LYS A 65 4.38 6.89 0.22
C LYS A 65 3.24 5.88 0.11
N VAL A 66 3.18 4.89 0.98
CA VAL A 66 2.03 3.97 1.06
C VAL A 66 0.76 4.72 1.51
N VAL A 67 0.88 5.63 2.48
CA VAL A 67 -0.23 6.48 2.93
C VAL A 67 -0.70 7.44 1.84
N GLU A 68 0.23 8.05 1.11
CA GLU A 68 -0.07 8.87 -0.06
C GLU A 68 -0.90 8.06 -1.08
N TYR A 69 -0.50 6.81 -1.35
CA TYR A 69 -1.25 5.91 -2.23
C TYR A 69 -2.67 5.64 -1.72
N PHE A 70 -2.88 5.40 -0.42
CA PHE A 70 -4.23 5.21 0.14
C PHE A 70 -5.13 6.42 -0.10
N HIS A 71 -4.61 7.63 0.10
CA HIS A 71 -5.33 8.86 -0.15
C HIS A 71 -5.60 9.08 -1.64
N PHE A 72 -4.60 8.84 -2.48
CA PHE A 72 -4.71 8.94 -3.93
C PHE A 72 -5.79 7.99 -4.46
N TRP A 73 -5.74 6.71 -4.09
CA TRP A 73 -6.74 5.72 -4.47
C TRP A 73 -8.13 6.14 -4.00
N TYR A 74 -8.27 6.52 -2.72
CA TYR A 74 -9.58 6.88 -2.17
C TYR A 74 -10.19 8.10 -2.86
N LYS A 75 -9.38 9.12 -3.20
CA LYS A 75 -9.82 10.34 -3.89
C LYS A 75 -10.22 10.09 -5.34
N ASN A 76 -9.66 9.07 -5.97
CA ASN A 76 -9.76 8.86 -7.41
C ASN A 76 -10.51 7.58 -7.83
N ARG A 77 -10.98 6.77 -6.87
CA ARG A 77 -11.70 5.49 -7.10
C ARG A 77 -12.94 5.58 -8.00
N ASP A 78 -13.55 6.76 -8.13
CA ASP A 78 -14.78 7.01 -8.89
C ASP A 78 -14.53 7.93 -10.11
N LYS A 79 -13.28 8.11 -10.53
CA LYS A 79 -12.90 9.01 -11.62
C LYS A 79 -12.32 8.27 -12.81
N GLU A 80 -12.62 8.79 -13.99
CA GLU A 80 -11.92 8.50 -15.24
C GLU A 80 -10.82 9.57 -15.42
N ASP A 81 -9.72 9.23 -16.10
CA ASP A 81 -8.55 10.10 -16.32
C ASP A 81 -7.83 10.59 -15.06
N VAL A 82 -7.33 9.64 -14.27
CA VAL A 82 -6.57 9.93 -13.04
C VAL A 82 -5.10 10.14 -13.38
N PRO A 83 -4.47 11.28 -12.99
CA PRO A 83 -3.05 11.51 -13.23
C PRO A 83 -2.18 10.57 -12.38
N ASP A 84 -1.00 10.25 -12.88
CA ASP A 84 -0.05 9.39 -12.16
C ASP A 84 0.40 9.99 -10.84
N MET A 85 0.65 9.10 -9.87
CA MET A 85 1.33 9.45 -8.64
C MET A 85 2.84 9.53 -8.89
N ASP A 86 3.48 10.58 -8.38
CA ASP A 86 4.93 10.76 -8.50
C ASP A 86 5.66 9.90 -7.46
N ILE A 87 6.47 8.96 -7.95
CA ILE A 87 7.24 8.02 -7.14
C ILE A 87 8.73 8.23 -7.42
N PRO A 88 9.50 8.69 -6.43
CA PRO A 88 10.95 8.80 -6.54
C PRO A 88 11.57 7.44 -6.86
N VAL A 89 12.47 7.41 -7.83
CA VAL A 89 13.08 6.17 -8.32
C VAL A 89 13.89 5.44 -7.25
N GLU A 90 14.40 6.20 -6.27
CA GLU A 90 15.18 5.70 -5.14
C GLU A 90 14.33 4.85 -4.18
N LEU A 91 13.01 5.04 -4.17
CA LEU A 91 12.09 4.34 -3.27
C LEU A 91 11.47 3.08 -3.90
N CYS A 92 11.63 2.86 -5.21
CA CYS A 92 10.90 1.84 -5.96
C CYS A 92 11.04 0.42 -5.42
N LEU A 93 12.26 -0.01 -5.06
CA LEU A 93 12.50 -1.38 -4.60
C LEU A 93 11.90 -1.64 -3.22
N GLU A 94 12.07 -0.69 -2.28
CA GLU A 94 11.49 -0.79 -0.95
C GLU A 94 9.96 -0.67 -1.01
N LEU A 95 9.42 0.20 -1.87
CA LEU A 95 7.98 0.32 -2.10
C LEU A 95 7.38 -0.94 -2.73
N LEU A 96 8.12 -1.64 -3.60
CA LEU A 96 7.68 -2.92 -4.15
C LEU A 96 7.53 -3.97 -3.04
N VAL A 97 8.51 -4.07 -2.13
CA VAL A 97 8.45 -4.98 -0.98
C VAL A 97 7.33 -4.59 -0.03
N ALA A 98 7.15 -3.30 0.25
CA ALA A 98 6.05 -2.81 1.07
C ALA A 98 4.69 -3.10 0.42
N ALA A 99 4.54 -2.92 -0.90
CA ALA A 99 3.29 -3.18 -1.61
C ALA A 99 2.86 -4.65 -1.50
N ASP A 100 3.80 -5.58 -1.62
CA ASP A 100 3.57 -7.01 -1.36
C ASP A 100 3.15 -7.26 0.10
N TYR A 101 3.90 -6.70 1.06
CA TYR A 101 3.58 -6.80 2.48
C TYR A 101 2.18 -6.26 2.83
N PHE A 102 1.75 -5.15 2.22
CA PHE A 102 0.43 -4.57 2.40
C PHE A 102 -0.66 -5.26 1.57
N GLY A 103 -0.33 -6.26 0.76
CA GLY A 103 -1.24 -7.01 -0.11
C GLY A 103 -1.88 -6.16 -1.21
N LEU A 104 -1.16 -5.14 -1.68
CA LEU A 104 -1.62 -4.20 -2.71
C LEU A 104 -1.41 -4.74 -4.13
N ASP A 105 -0.49 -5.69 -4.29
CA ASP A 105 -0.19 -6.45 -5.51
C ASP A 105 -1.41 -7.19 -6.11
N SER A 106 -2.28 -7.73 -5.25
CA SER A 106 -3.51 -8.45 -5.66
C SER A 106 -4.53 -7.59 -6.41
N LYS A 107 -4.44 -6.25 -6.28
CA LYS A 107 -5.21 -5.28 -7.06
C LYS A 107 -4.42 -4.65 -8.21
N LEU A 108 -3.09 -4.76 -8.18
CA LEU A 108 -2.21 -4.30 -9.25
C LEU A 108 -2.19 -5.27 -10.43
N LEU A 109 -2.61 -6.52 -10.23
CA LEU A 109 -2.73 -7.52 -11.30
C LEU A 109 -4.16 -8.08 -11.41
N PRO A 110 -5.09 -7.39 -12.08
CA PRO A 110 -6.13 -8.10 -12.78
C PRO A 110 -5.47 -8.78 -13.99
N THR A 111 -5.38 -10.11 -13.98
CA THR A 111 -4.97 -10.94 -15.14
C THR A 111 -5.92 -10.80 -16.35
N THR A 112 -6.77 -9.77 -16.38
CA THR A 112 -7.81 -9.51 -17.37
C THR A 112 -7.81 -8.09 -17.94
N PHE A 113 -6.91 -7.19 -17.53
CA PHE A 113 -6.86 -5.79 -17.98
C PHE A 113 -5.68 -5.46 -18.91
N TYR A 114 -5.35 -6.34 -19.87
CA TYR A 114 -4.55 -5.97 -21.05
C TYR A 114 -5.42 -5.39 -22.18
N LYS A 115 -6.37 -4.49 -21.85
CA LYS A 115 -7.13 -3.77 -22.86
C LYS A 115 -7.18 -2.27 -22.55
N THR A 116 -6.29 -1.59 -23.26
CA THR A 116 -6.52 -0.32 -23.98
C THR A 116 -6.51 0.98 -23.16
N THR A 117 -5.42 1.71 -23.41
CA THR A 117 -5.21 3.18 -23.41
C THR A 117 -5.20 3.94 -22.09
N GLN A 118 -4.06 3.95 -21.39
CA GLN A 118 -3.10 5.08 -21.35
C GLN A 118 -1.89 4.64 -20.49
N GLU A 119 -0.68 4.93 -20.96
CA GLU A 119 0.61 4.37 -20.53
C GLU A 119 1.16 4.94 -19.19
N SER A 120 0.30 5.13 -18.21
CA SER A 120 0.64 5.92 -17.04
C SER A 120 0.30 5.10 -15.78
N VAL A 121 1.25 4.99 -14.84
CA VAL A 121 1.40 4.08 -13.67
C VAL A 121 1.74 2.59 -13.90
N VAL A 122 1.34 1.94 -15.00
CA VAL A 122 1.60 0.46 -15.17
C VAL A 122 3.03 0.16 -15.66
N LEU A 123 3.72 1.14 -16.24
CA LEU A 123 5.09 0.98 -16.75
C LEU A 123 6.14 0.82 -15.63
N THR A 124 5.92 1.41 -14.46
CA THR A 124 6.92 1.40 -13.37
C THR A 124 7.05 0.01 -12.73
N PHE A 125 5.96 -0.76 -12.65
CA PHE A 125 5.99 -2.14 -12.16
C PHE A 125 6.38 -3.15 -13.25
N SER A 126 6.08 -2.87 -14.52
CA SER A 126 6.51 -3.71 -15.65
C SER A 126 8.03 -3.65 -15.89
N LEU A 127 8.67 -2.49 -15.68
CA LEU A 127 10.14 -2.36 -15.78
C LEU A 127 10.88 -3.11 -14.66
N ALA A 128 10.35 -3.14 -13.44
CA ALA A 128 10.91 -3.96 -12.37
C ALA A 128 10.81 -5.46 -12.68
N PHE A 129 9.69 -5.90 -13.27
CA PHE A 129 9.48 -7.29 -13.69
C PHE A 129 10.36 -7.67 -14.91
N PHE A 130 10.51 -6.77 -15.89
CA PHE A 130 11.39 -6.97 -17.05
C PHE A 130 12.88 -6.95 -16.66
N ALA A 131 13.28 -6.11 -15.70
CA ALA A 131 14.64 -6.10 -15.16
C ALA A 131 14.98 -7.38 -14.37
N LEU A 132 13.99 -8.02 -13.74
CA LEU A 132 14.15 -9.28 -13.02
C LEU A 132 14.16 -10.50 -13.96
N GLN A 133 13.43 -10.47 -15.08
CA GLN A 133 13.45 -11.55 -16.07
C GLN A 133 14.71 -11.59 -16.95
N ASN A 134 15.48 -10.50 -17.04
CA ASN A 134 16.71 -10.44 -17.86
C ASN A 134 18.01 -10.86 -17.14
N LYS A 135 17.95 -11.33 -15.88
CA LYS A 135 19.16 -11.77 -15.14
C LYS A 135 19.58 -13.23 -15.37
N HIS A 136 18.98 -13.95 -16.32
CA HIS A 136 19.32 -15.35 -16.61
C HIS A 136 19.88 -15.64 -18.01
N GLU A 137 20.46 -14.64 -18.70
CA GLU A 137 21.31 -14.89 -19.87
C GLU A 137 22.61 -14.08 -19.79
N ILE A 138 23.56 -14.56 -18.97
CA ILE A 138 24.98 -14.24 -19.15
C ILE A 138 25.56 -15.41 -19.97
N PRO A 139 25.89 -15.25 -21.27
CA PRO A 139 26.65 -16.27 -21.97
C PRO A 139 28.04 -16.34 -21.36
N TYR A 140 28.36 -17.47 -20.71
CA TYR A 140 29.76 -17.83 -20.45
C TYR A 140 30.45 -18.02 -21.80
N SER A 141 31.10 -16.97 -22.29
CA SER A 141 32.15 -17.08 -23.30
C SER A 141 33.37 -17.72 -22.63
N MET A 142 33.59 -19.02 -22.85
CA MET A 142 34.90 -19.64 -22.60
C MET A 142 35.94 -18.99 -23.52
N GLY A 143 36.91 -18.32 -22.92
CA GLY A 143 38.27 -18.18 -23.43
C GLY A 143 39.19 -19.11 -22.66
#